data_AF-A0A5B7J991-F1
#
_entry.id   AF-A0A5B7J991-F1
#
_cell.length_a   1.000
_cell.length_b   1.000
_cell.length_c   1.000
_cell.angle_alpha   90.00
_cell.angle_beta   90.00
_cell.angle_gamma   90.00
#
_symmetry.space_group_name_H-M   'P 1'
#
loop_
_entity.id
_entity.type
_entity.pdbx_description
1 polymer ?
#
loop_
_entity_poly.entity_id
_entity_poly.type
_entity_poly.pdbx_seq_one_letter_code
_entity_poly.pdbx_strand_id
1 'polypeptide(L)'
;MFFFFLYYVRLKFNIRLLLIGKSKEAEIKRINKELANIRSKFKGDKTLDGYQKKKYVCKLLFIFLLGHDIDFGHMEAVNLLSSNKYTEKQIGYLFISVLVNTNSDLIKLIVQSIKNDLSSRNPVHVNLALQCIANIGSKEMADAFGNDIPKLLVSG
;
A
#
# COMPACT_ATOMS: atom_id res chain seq x y z
N MET A 1 11.78 -7.28 10.89
CA MET A 1 10.43 -6.67 10.91
C MET A 1 9.65 -6.94 9.63
N PHE A 2 10.24 -6.76 8.44
CA PHE A 2 9.64 -7.06 7.12
C PHE A 2 9.05 -8.49 7.01
N PHE A 3 9.76 -9.51 7.48
CA PHE A 3 9.28 -10.90 7.50
C PHE A 3 8.04 -11.12 8.37
N PHE A 4 7.93 -10.44 9.51
CA PHE A 4 6.78 -10.59 10.41
C PHE A 4 5.53 -9.92 9.82
N PHE A 5 5.72 -8.80 9.11
CA PHE A 5 4.65 -8.11 8.40
C PHE A 5 4.17 -8.88 7.16
N LEU A 6 5.10 -9.43 6.36
CA LEU A 6 4.75 -10.33 5.26
C LEU A 6 4.04 -11.58 5.79
N TYR A 7 4.49 -12.14 6.92
CA TYR A 7 3.84 -13.27 7.59
C TYR A 7 2.45 -12.92 8.12
N TYR A 8 2.26 -11.72 8.69
CA TYR A 8 0.96 -11.24 9.18
C TYR A 8 -0.01 -10.97 8.02
N VAL A 9 0.45 -10.37 6.92
CA VAL A 9 -0.35 -10.19 5.69
C VAL A 9 -0.69 -11.56 5.07
N ARG A 10 0.27 -12.50 5.03
CA ARG A 10 0.07 -13.87 4.57
C ARG A 10 -0.93 -14.65 5.43
N LEU A 11 -0.87 -14.51 6.76
CA LEU A 11 -1.80 -15.14 7.71
C LEU A 11 -3.21 -14.55 7.58
N LYS A 12 -3.33 -13.22 7.52
CA LYS A 12 -4.61 -12.53 7.52
C LYS A 12 -5.37 -12.69 6.20
N PHE A 13 -4.68 -12.93 5.10
CA PHE A 13 -5.28 -13.14 3.77
C PHE A 13 -5.47 -14.61 3.37
N ASN A 14 -5.11 -15.59 4.20
CA ASN A 14 -5.36 -17.02 3.95
C ASN A 14 -4.90 -17.47 2.54
N ILE A 15 -3.74 -16.95 2.11
CA ILE A 15 -3.32 -16.87 0.69
C ILE A 15 -3.07 -18.24 0.07
N ARG A 16 -2.72 -19.25 0.87
CA ARG A 16 -2.30 -20.57 0.38
C ARG A 16 -3.44 -21.57 0.24
N LEU A 17 -4.61 -21.32 0.84
CA LEU A 17 -5.75 -22.25 0.84
C LEU A 17 -6.69 -22.07 -0.37
N LEU A 18 -6.68 -20.91 -1.04
CA LEU A 18 -7.54 -20.64 -2.20
C LEU A 18 -7.02 -21.20 -3.54
N LEU A 19 -5.76 -21.60 -3.61
CA LEU A 19 -5.10 -22.12 -4.82
C LEU A 19 -4.89 -23.64 -4.80
N ILE A 20 -5.36 -24.32 -3.74
CA ILE A 20 -5.30 -25.78 -3.64
C ILE A 20 -6.30 -26.36 -4.66
N GLY A 21 -5.79 -26.84 -5.80
CA GLY A 21 -6.53 -27.73 -6.71
C GLY A 21 -6.73 -27.25 -8.17
N LYS A 22 -6.02 -26.24 -8.68
CA LYS A 22 -6.09 -25.84 -10.11
C LYS A 22 -4.72 -25.81 -10.78
N SER A 23 -4.67 -26.06 -12.10
CA SER A 23 -3.42 -25.96 -12.87
C SER A 23 -2.89 -24.52 -12.83
N LYS A 24 -1.56 -24.38 -12.90
CA LYS A 24 -0.90 -23.08 -12.94
C LYS A 24 -1.39 -22.22 -14.12
N GLU A 25 -1.71 -22.81 -15.27
CA GLU A 25 -2.24 -22.02 -16.41
C GLU A 25 -3.61 -21.41 -16.11
N ALA A 26 -4.50 -22.14 -15.42
CA ALA A 26 -5.83 -21.64 -15.08
C ALA A 26 -5.77 -20.49 -14.08
N GLU A 27 -4.80 -20.52 -13.16
CA GLU A 27 -4.53 -19.45 -12.21
C GLU A 27 -4.05 -18.18 -12.94
N ILE A 28 -3.02 -18.30 -13.77
CA ILE A 28 -2.46 -17.18 -14.55
C ILE A 28 -3.55 -16.52 -15.41
N LYS A 29 -4.39 -17.31 -16.08
CA LYS A 29 -5.48 -16.79 -16.91
C LYS A 29 -6.51 -15.99 -16.10
N ARG A 30 -6.82 -16.42 -14.87
CA ARG A 30 -7.72 -15.69 -13.96
C ARG A 30 -7.10 -14.39 -13.47
N ILE A 31 -5.82 -14.42 -13.10
CA ILE A 31 -5.08 -13.25 -12.65
C ILE A 31 -5.03 -12.19 -13.76
N ASN A 32 -4.67 -12.58 -14.98
CA ASN A 32 -4.64 -11.66 -16.12
C ASN A 32 -6.01 -11.04 -16.43
N LYS A 33 -7.08 -11.83 -16.34
CA LYS A 33 -8.45 -11.32 -16.50
C LYS A 33 -8.80 -10.29 -15.42
N GLU A 34 -8.40 -10.55 -14.17
CA GLU A 34 -8.65 -9.64 -13.06
C GLU A 34 -7.82 -8.35 -13.19
N LEU A 35 -6.55 -8.45 -13.55
CA LEU A 35 -5.68 -7.30 -13.81
C LEU A 35 -6.26 -6.39 -14.91
N ALA A 36 -6.73 -6.98 -16.02
CA ALA A 36 -7.38 -6.23 -17.10
C ALA A 36 -8.65 -5.51 -16.62
N ASN A 37 -9.47 -6.17 -15.80
CA ASN A 37 -10.66 -5.57 -15.20
C ASN A 37 -10.31 -4.43 -14.24
N ILE A 38 -9.31 -4.59 -13.36
CA ILE A 38 -8.90 -3.52 -12.46
C ILE A 38 -8.37 -2.32 -13.25
N ARG A 39 -7.54 -2.57 -14.28
CA ARG A 39 -6.98 -1.54 -15.15
C ARG A 39 -8.09 -0.74 -15.86
N SER A 40 -9.14 -1.40 -16.35
CA SER A 40 -10.26 -0.70 -16.97
C SER A 40 -11.07 0.13 -15.97
N LYS A 41 -11.22 -0.34 -14.72
CA LYS A 41 -11.87 0.44 -13.66
C LYS A 41 -11.08 1.67 -13.24
N PHE A 42 -9.76 1.61 -13.23
CA PHE A 42 -8.91 2.78 -12.93
C PHE A 42 -8.85 3.80 -14.07
N LYS A 43 -9.01 3.35 -15.32
CA LYS A 43 -9.04 4.23 -16.50
C LYS A 43 -10.42 4.78 -16.86
N GLY A 44 -11.48 4.29 -16.23
CA GLY A 44 -12.85 4.68 -16.57
C GLY A 44 -13.16 6.12 -16.17
N ASP A 45 -14.07 6.77 -16.90
CA ASP A 45 -14.47 8.17 -16.67
C ASP A 45 -15.16 8.39 -15.30
N LYS A 46 -15.67 7.32 -14.69
CA LYS A 46 -16.28 7.38 -13.36
C LYS A 46 -15.19 7.29 -12.30
N THR A 47 -15.02 8.38 -11.55
CA THR A 47 -14.18 8.41 -10.35
C THR A 47 -14.63 7.33 -9.38
N LEU A 48 -13.75 6.38 -9.07
CA LEU A 48 -14.03 5.34 -8.08
C LEU A 48 -14.11 5.96 -6.68
N ASP A 49 -15.04 5.48 -5.87
CA ASP A 49 -15.09 5.84 -4.45
C ASP A 49 -13.92 5.21 -3.66
N GLY A 50 -13.70 5.69 -2.44
CA GLY A 50 -12.62 5.17 -1.57
C GLY A 50 -12.74 3.68 -1.25
N TYR A 51 -13.96 3.15 -1.18
CA TYR A 51 -14.20 1.73 -0.90
C TYR A 51 -13.78 0.84 -2.08
N GLN A 52 -14.13 1.24 -3.30
CA GLN A 52 -13.76 0.58 -4.54
C GLN A 52 -12.26 0.66 -4.78
N LYS A 53 -11.65 1.84 -4.60
CA LYS A 53 -10.19 2.01 -4.69
C LYS A 53 -9.47 1.07 -3.73
N LYS A 54 -9.86 1.06 -2.45
CA LYS A 54 -9.32 0.14 -1.44
C LYS A 54 -9.43 -1.32 -1.87
N LYS A 55 -10.61 -1.72 -2.35
CA LYS A 55 -10.86 -3.10 -2.82
C LYS A 55 -9.90 -3.50 -3.94
N TYR A 56 -9.71 -2.63 -4.94
CA TYR A 56 -8.87 -2.94 -6.09
C TYR A 56 -7.37 -2.87 -5.77
N VAL A 57 -6.91 -1.88 -5.00
CA VAL A 57 -5.52 -1.80 -4.53
C VAL A 57 -5.15 -3.03 -3.69
N CYS A 58 -6.07 -3.50 -2.84
CA CYS A 58 -5.91 -4.73 -2.08
C CYS A 58 -5.76 -5.98 -2.98
N LYS A 59 -6.53 -6.07 -4.07
CA LYS A 59 -6.38 -7.16 -5.05
C LYS A 59 -5.03 -7.13 -5.76
N LEU A 60 -4.53 -5.95 -6.13
CA LEU A 60 -3.21 -5.81 -6.75
C LEU A 60 -2.10 -6.24 -5.79
N LEU A 61 -2.17 -5.82 -4.53
CA LEU A 61 -1.24 -6.30 -3.50
C LEU A 61 -1.26 -7.82 -3.37
N PHE A 62 -2.45 -8.43 -3.38
CA PHE A 62 -2.58 -9.88 -3.31
C PHE A 62 -1.92 -10.58 -4.49
N ILE A 63 -2.14 -10.07 -5.72
CA ILE A 63 -1.51 -10.59 -6.94
C ILE A 63 0.02 -10.46 -6.87
N PHE A 64 0.53 -9.33 -6.36
CA PHE A 64 1.96 -9.15 -6.11
C PHE A 64 2.53 -10.19 -5.14
N LEU A 65 1.83 -10.46 -4.05
CA LEU A 65 2.25 -11.47 -3.06
C LEU A 65 2.19 -12.91 -3.57
N LEU A 66 1.45 -13.18 -4.65
CA LEU A 66 1.49 -14.45 -5.38
C LEU A 66 2.74 -14.59 -6.27
N GLY A 67 3.49 -13.51 -6.46
CA GLY A 67 4.71 -13.47 -7.29
C GLY A 67 4.49 -12.94 -8.70
N HIS A 68 3.39 -12.22 -8.95
CA HIS A 68 3.13 -11.57 -10.23
C HIS A 68 3.49 -10.08 -10.17
N ASP A 69 4.14 -9.58 -11.21
CA ASP A 69 4.51 -8.17 -11.28
C ASP A 69 3.28 -7.26 -11.44
N ILE A 70 3.33 -6.10 -10.76
CA ILE A 70 2.31 -5.06 -10.82
C ILE A 70 2.97 -3.77 -11.31
N ASP A 71 2.51 -3.27 -12.45
CA ASP A 71 3.02 -2.08 -13.15
C ASP A 71 2.05 -0.87 -13.08
N PHE A 72 0.94 -0.99 -12.33
CA PHE A 72 -0.09 0.04 -12.24
C PHE A 72 -0.79 0.07 -10.88
N GLY A 73 -1.58 1.11 -10.64
CA GLY A 73 -2.36 1.27 -9.40
C GLY A 73 -1.62 2.00 -8.27
N HIS A 74 -0.34 2.35 -8.46
CA HIS A 74 0.43 3.11 -7.47
C HIS A 74 -0.22 4.47 -7.14
N MET A 75 -0.70 5.21 -8.14
CA MET A 75 -1.38 6.49 -7.91
C MET A 75 -2.68 6.31 -7.10
N GLU A 76 -3.42 5.22 -7.31
CA GLU A 76 -4.63 4.95 -6.52
C GLU A 76 -4.29 4.58 -5.07
N ALA A 77 -3.17 3.91 -4.82
CA ALA A 77 -2.67 3.69 -3.46
C ALA A 77 -2.27 5.00 -2.78
N VAL A 78 -1.62 5.93 -3.51
CA VAL A 78 -1.29 7.28 -3.02
C VAL A 78 -2.57 8.05 -2.69
N ASN A 79 -3.59 7.99 -3.54
CA ASN A 79 -4.88 8.62 -3.27
C ASN A 79 -5.53 8.12 -1.98
N LEU A 80 -5.39 6.82 -1.67
CA LEU A 80 -5.89 6.24 -0.41
C LEU A 80 -5.14 6.79 0.82
N LEU A 81 -3.88 7.20 0.69
CA LEU A 81 -3.15 7.85 1.78
C LEU A 81 -3.78 9.16 2.21
N SER A 82 -4.53 9.84 1.36
CA SER A 82 -5.21 11.09 1.70
C SER A 82 -6.59 10.88 2.32
N SER A 83 -7.07 9.64 2.44
CA SER A 83 -8.40 9.35 2.98
C SER A 83 -8.47 9.51 4.49
N ASN A 84 -9.55 10.07 5.04
CA ASN A 84 -9.76 10.13 6.50
C ASN A 84 -10.18 8.77 7.10
N LYS A 85 -10.46 7.76 6.28
CA LYS A 85 -10.87 6.44 6.75
C LYS A 85 -9.64 5.57 6.99
N TYR A 86 -9.48 5.10 8.23
CA TYR A 86 -8.40 4.19 8.62
C TYR A 86 -8.21 3.01 7.66
N THR A 87 -9.29 2.29 7.31
CA THR A 87 -9.18 1.10 6.44
C THR A 87 -8.71 1.41 5.02
N GLU A 88 -8.92 2.64 4.55
CA GLU A 88 -8.47 3.09 3.22
C GLU A 88 -6.98 3.46 3.28
N LYS A 89 -6.59 4.32 4.23
CA LYS A 89 -5.19 4.67 4.52
C LYS A 89 -4.32 3.44 4.76
N GLN A 90 -4.79 2.50 5.59
CA GLN A 90 -4.05 1.29 5.95
C GLN A 90 -3.66 0.48 4.70
N ILE A 91 -4.57 0.31 3.75
CA ILE A 91 -4.30 -0.42 2.51
C ILE A 91 -3.35 0.38 1.60
N GLY A 92 -3.50 1.71 1.52
CA GLY A 92 -2.56 2.56 0.79
C GLY A 92 -1.14 2.45 1.33
N TYR A 93 -0.97 2.60 2.65
CA TYR A 93 0.34 2.50 3.32
C TYR A 93 0.97 1.11 3.19
N LEU A 94 0.16 0.06 3.30
CA LEU A 94 0.60 -1.31 3.08
C LEU A 94 1.09 -1.53 1.64
N PHE A 95 0.30 -1.09 0.65
CA PHE A 95 0.69 -1.21 -0.76
C PHE A 95 1.99 -0.46 -1.04
N ILE A 96 2.12 0.76 -0.53
CA ILE A 96 3.31 1.59 -0.72
C ILE A 96 4.54 0.98 -0.04
N SER A 97 4.39 0.50 1.19
CA SER A 97 5.51 -0.14 1.91
C SER A 97 6.03 -1.42 1.23
N VAL A 98 5.22 -2.06 0.39
CA VAL A 98 5.56 -3.32 -0.28
C VAL A 98 6.00 -3.12 -1.73
N LEU A 99 5.36 -2.20 -2.47
CA LEU A 99 5.55 -2.05 -3.93
C LEU A 99 6.26 -0.75 -4.35
N VAL A 100 6.52 0.20 -3.44
CA VAL A 100 7.17 1.46 -3.86
C VAL A 100 8.67 1.26 -4.06
N ASN A 101 9.07 1.49 -5.31
CA ASN A 101 10.44 1.73 -5.67
C ASN A 101 10.76 3.23 -5.46
N THR A 102 11.92 3.51 -4.85
CA THR A 102 12.40 4.86 -4.50
C THR A 102 12.62 5.76 -5.72
N ASN A 103 12.70 5.18 -6.93
CA ASN A 103 12.85 5.90 -8.20
C ASN A 103 11.53 6.38 -8.84
N SER A 104 10.39 6.29 -8.13
CA SER A 104 9.10 6.74 -8.69
C SER A 104 8.84 8.23 -8.44
N ASP A 105 8.28 8.92 -9.43
CA ASP A 105 7.81 10.32 -9.31
C ASP A 105 6.80 10.52 -8.17
N LEU A 106 6.20 9.42 -7.72
CA LEU A 106 5.24 9.37 -6.62
C LEU A 106 5.89 9.55 -5.24
N ILE A 107 7.21 9.38 -5.10
CA ILE A 107 7.89 9.47 -3.80
C ILE A 107 7.63 10.81 -3.11
N LYS A 108 7.56 11.91 -3.88
CA LYS A 108 7.25 13.24 -3.35
C LYS A 108 5.83 13.31 -2.76
N LEU A 109 4.85 12.71 -3.43
CA LEU A 109 3.47 12.65 -2.95
C LEU A 109 3.36 11.80 -1.68
N ILE A 110 4.06 10.67 -1.65
CA ILE A 110 4.10 9.77 -0.48
C ILE A 110 4.70 10.51 0.72
N VAL A 111 5.86 11.15 0.55
CA VAL A 111 6.50 11.95 1.59
C VAL A 111 5.55 13.05 2.10
N GLN A 112 4.85 13.73 1.20
CA GLN A 112 3.88 14.75 1.62
C GLN A 112 2.71 14.16 2.43
N SER A 113 2.16 13.01 2.01
CA SER A 113 1.10 12.32 2.76
C SER A 113 1.59 11.87 4.15
N ILE A 114 2.81 11.35 4.26
CA ILE A 114 3.43 10.97 5.53
C ILE A 114 3.59 12.19 6.44
N LYS A 115 4.08 13.33 5.92
CA LYS A 115 4.21 14.59 6.68
C LYS A 115 2.88 15.05 7.26
N ASN A 116 1.83 15.01 6.45
CA ASN A 116 0.48 15.39 6.88
C ASN A 116 -0.03 14.47 8.01
N ASP A 117 0.26 13.16 7.92
CA ASP A 117 -0.17 12.20 8.93
C ASP A 117 0.64 12.24 10.22
N LEU A 118 1.95 12.52 10.15
CA LEU A 118 2.78 12.77 11.34
C LEU A 118 2.36 14.04 12.08
N SER A 119 1.86 15.03 11.36
CA SER A 119 1.32 16.27 11.94
C SER A 119 -0.15 16.13 12.39
N SER A 120 -0.76 14.96 12.20
CA SER A 120 -2.15 14.72 12.58
C SER A 120 -2.28 14.56 14.09
N ARG A 121 -3.39 15.07 14.66
CA ARG A 121 -3.77 14.79 16.05
C ARG A 121 -4.26 13.36 16.26
N ASN A 122 -4.48 12.60 15.18
CA ASN A 122 -4.94 11.22 15.28
C ASN A 122 -3.72 10.28 15.44
N PRO A 123 -3.53 9.66 16.63
CA PRO A 123 -2.38 8.80 16.87
C PRO A 123 -2.34 7.57 15.95
N VAL A 124 -3.50 7.13 15.45
CA VAL A 124 -3.57 6.02 14.48
C VAL A 124 -2.95 6.40 13.13
N HIS A 125 -3.16 7.65 12.68
CA HIS A 125 -2.57 8.12 11.43
C HIS A 125 -1.06 8.30 11.57
N VAL A 126 -0.61 8.89 12.68
CA VAL A 126 0.81 9.01 13.03
C VAL A 126 1.48 7.64 13.05
N ASN A 127 0.85 6.64 13.68
CA ASN A 127 1.38 5.28 13.76
C ASN A 127 1.54 4.63 12.38
N LEU A 128 0.55 4.76 11.49
CA LEU A 128 0.64 4.24 10.12
C LEU A 128 1.78 4.87 9.33
N ALA A 129 1.96 6.19 9.47
CA ALA A 129 3.05 6.93 8.83
C ALA A 129 4.43 6.47 9.35
N LEU A 130 4.59 6.34 10.67
CA LEU A 130 5.82 5.84 11.28
C LEU A 130 6.15 4.41 10.86
N GLN A 131 5.15 3.52 10.82
CA GLN A 131 5.33 2.15 10.32
C GLN A 131 5.79 2.15 8.86
N CYS A 132 5.23 3.01 8.01
CA CYS A 132 5.62 3.12 6.62
C CYS A 132 7.08 3.60 6.48
N ILE A 133 7.49 4.64 7.21
CA ILE A 133 8.87 5.12 7.23
C ILE A 133 9.83 3.99 7.65
N ALA A 134 9.52 3.28 8.72
CA ALA A 134 10.34 2.18 9.23
C ALA A 134 10.42 0.99 8.26
N ASN A 135 9.35 0.74 7.48
CA ASN A 135 9.32 -0.36 6.52
C ASN A 135 10.07 -0.04 5.22
N ILE A 136 10.01 1.21 4.75
CA ILE A 136 10.70 1.64 3.53
C ILE A 136 12.18 1.86 3.82
N GLY A 137 12.51 2.57 4.90
CA GLY A 137 13.89 2.76 5.36
C GLY A 137 14.83 3.38 4.33
N SER A 138 14.32 4.12 3.34
CA SER A 138 15.17 4.71 2.29
C SER A 138 15.88 5.96 2.77
N LYS A 139 16.96 6.34 2.06
CA LYS A 139 17.71 7.55 2.36
C LYS A 139 16.82 8.79 2.28
N GLU A 140 15.93 8.85 1.28
CA GLU A 140 14.98 9.96 1.10
C GLU A 140 14.03 10.08 2.30
N MET A 141 13.58 8.96 2.87
CA MET A 141 12.76 8.96 4.08
C MET A 141 13.56 9.41 5.31
N ALA A 142 14.81 8.95 5.44
CA ALA A 142 15.69 9.39 6.53
C ALA A 142 15.96 10.89 6.47
N ASP A 143 16.28 11.42 5.28
CA ASP A 143 16.54 12.84 5.06
C ASP A 143 15.28 13.68 5.28
N ALA A 144 14.11 13.17 4.88
CA ALA A 144 12.83 13.88 5.01
C ALA A 144 12.29 13.93 6.44
N PHE A 145 12.52 12.90 7.26
CA PHE A 145 11.85 12.72 8.56
C PHE A 145 12.79 12.56 9.76
N GLY A 146 14.10 12.41 9.55
CA GLY A 146 15.07 12.12 10.60
C GLY A 146 15.11 13.15 11.73
N ASN A 147 14.80 14.41 11.43
CA ASN A 147 14.73 15.49 12.42
C ASN A 147 13.37 15.59 13.13
N ASP A 148 12.30 15.05 12.54
CA ASP A 148 10.94 15.18 13.05
C ASP A 148 10.56 13.99 13.96
N ILE A 149 11.04 12.78 13.66
CA ILE A 149 10.77 11.58 14.47
C ILE A 149 11.25 11.74 15.92
N PRO A 150 12.48 12.22 16.23
CA PRO A 150 12.92 12.41 17.60
C PRO A 150 12.05 13.40 18.38
N LYS A 151 11.55 14.46 17.72
CA LYS A 151 10.68 15.46 18.36
C LYS A 151 9.34 14.86 18.78
N LEU A 152 8.80 13.94 17.98
CA LEU A 152 7.58 13.19 18.32
C LEU A 152 7.78 12.28 19.54
N LEU A 153 9.00 11.75 19.75
CA LEU A 153 9.30 10.91 20.92
C LEU A 153 9.41 11.72 22.22
N VAL A 154 9.86 12.97 22.14
CA VAL A 154 10.03 13.85 23.31
C VAL A 154 8.73 14.60 23.65
N SER A 155 7.82 14.73 22.68
CA SER A 155 6.53 15.44 22.85
C SER A 155 5.39 14.51 23.30
N GLY A 156 5.69 13.26 23.66
CA GLY A 156 4.73 12.23 24.08
C GLY A 156 4.57 12.13 25.58
#